data_AF-A0AAI9FTZ9-F1
#
_entry.id   AF-A0AAI9FTZ9-F1
#
_cell.length_a   1.000
_cell.length_b   1.000
_cell.length_c   1.000
_cell.angle_alpha   90.00
_cell.angle_beta   90.00
_cell.angle_gamma   90.00
#
_symmetry.space_group_name_H-M   'P 1'
#
loop_
_entity.id
_entity.type
_entity.pdbx_description
1 polymer ?
#
loop_
_entity_poly.entity_id
_entity_poly.type
_entity_poly.pdbx_seq_one_letter_code
_entity_poly.pdbx_strand_id
1 'polypeptide(L)'
;MRVLITTAFIATMLAAGCTTAQGVIHGRTVELHQETATDGETLDAFVVRIAPRALQASKAARATVCGQVEQVAGRHTVQLKTDGYVSDCGLPQSGLPYLLVNGTAMDARENHFSLANRDRPGYLVTPWSVKYQDASGVRTVSSF
;
A
#
# COMPACT_ATOMS: atom_id res chain seq x y z
N MET A 1 8.27 46.31 52.79
CA MET A 1 7.20 46.62 51.81
C MET A 1 7.55 45.92 50.50
N ARG A 2 6.90 44.79 50.22
CA ARG A 2 5.87 44.59 49.18
C ARG A 2 6.46 44.34 47.77
N VAL A 3 6.44 43.05 47.45
CA VAL A 3 6.54 42.30 46.18
C VAL A 3 5.91 43.01 44.99
N LEU A 4 6.46 42.79 43.78
CA LEU A 4 5.70 42.56 42.53
C LEU A 4 6.59 41.81 41.53
N ILE A 5 6.46 40.48 41.49
CA ILE A 5 7.01 39.61 40.44
C ILE A 5 5.95 39.55 39.34
N THR A 6 6.23 40.14 38.18
CA THR A 6 5.38 40.07 36.98
C THR A 6 5.69 38.79 36.21
N THR A 7 4.94 37.72 36.49
CA THR A 7 4.91 36.52 35.65
C THR A 7 4.11 36.79 34.38
N ALA A 8 4.79 36.85 33.23
CA ALA A 8 4.17 36.85 31.92
C ALA A 8 3.78 35.42 31.52
N PHE A 9 2.48 35.14 31.48
CA PHE A 9 1.94 33.92 30.86
C PHE A 9 1.89 34.11 29.35
N ILE A 10 2.85 33.54 28.62
CA ILE A 10 2.76 33.41 27.16
C ILE A 10 1.89 32.18 26.88
N ALA A 11 0.63 32.41 26.52
CA ALA A 11 -0.25 31.38 26.01
C ALA A 11 0.16 31.03 24.58
N THR A 12 0.96 29.98 24.42
CA THR A 12 1.19 29.34 23.12
C THR A 12 -0.10 28.67 22.67
N MET A 13 -0.83 29.31 21.75
CA MET A 13 -1.91 28.65 21.00
C MET A 13 -1.30 27.51 20.19
N LEU A 14 -1.58 26.27 20.57
CA LEU A 14 -1.40 25.13 19.68
C LEU A 14 -2.45 25.23 18.58
N ALA A 15 -2.06 25.72 17.40
CA ALA A 15 -2.81 25.47 16.18
C ALA A 15 -2.74 23.96 15.91
N ALA A 16 -3.74 23.22 16.38
CA ALA A 16 -4.01 21.87 15.91
C ALA A 16 -4.40 21.99 14.44
N GLY A 17 -3.41 21.90 13.56
CA GLY A 17 -3.64 21.74 12.13
C GLY A 17 -4.42 20.45 11.94
N CYS A 18 -5.72 20.55 11.66
CA CYS A 18 -6.47 19.46 11.06
C CYS A 18 -5.84 19.22 9.68
N THR A 19 -4.82 18.37 9.62
CA THR A 19 -4.38 17.79 8.36
C THR A 19 -5.52 16.87 7.93
N THR A 20 -6.46 17.40 7.17
CA THR A 20 -7.37 16.55 6.40
C THR A 20 -6.47 15.68 5.55
N ALA A 21 -6.37 14.39 5.92
CA ALA A 21 -5.74 13.39 5.07
C ALA A 21 -6.31 13.63 3.67
N GLN A 22 -5.45 13.93 2.70
CA GLN A 22 -5.86 14.25 1.34
C GLN A 22 -6.71 13.08 0.86
N GLY A 23 -8.03 13.28 0.80
CA GLY A 23 -8.95 12.25 0.39
C GLY A 23 -8.59 11.82 -1.03
N VAL A 24 -8.49 10.51 -1.26
CA VAL A 24 -8.24 10.00 -2.60
C VAL A 24 -9.48 10.29 -3.45
N ILE A 25 -9.27 11.01 -4.55
CA ILE A 25 -10.34 11.31 -5.52
C ILE A 25 -10.36 10.17 -6.53
N HIS A 26 -11.53 9.55 -6.74
CA HIS A 26 -11.69 8.49 -7.74
C HIS A 26 -11.19 8.93 -9.12
N GLY A 27 -10.43 8.06 -9.79
CA GLY A 27 -9.88 8.30 -11.12
C GLY A 27 -8.63 9.18 -11.15
N ARG A 28 -8.16 9.66 -9.98
CA ARG A 28 -6.89 10.39 -9.88
C ARG A 28 -5.83 9.51 -9.25
N THR A 29 -4.79 9.21 -10.02
CA THR A 29 -3.60 8.54 -9.49
C THR A 29 -2.94 9.38 -8.40
N VAL A 30 -2.74 8.76 -7.24
CA VAL A 30 -1.97 9.29 -6.11
C VAL A 30 -0.85 8.31 -5.81
N GLU A 31 0.38 8.79 -5.91
CA GLU A 31 1.56 8.07 -5.45
C GLU A 31 1.57 8.03 -3.92
N LEU A 32 1.83 6.85 -3.35
CA LEU A 32 1.82 6.65 -1.91
C LEU A 32 3.25 6.60 -1.37
N HIS A 33 3.99 5.54 -1.70
CA HIS A 33 5.37 5.36 -1.27
C HIS A 33 6.07 4.29 -2.11
N GLN A 34 7.39 4.32 -2.08
CA GLN A 34 8.23 3.29 -2.70
C GLN A 34 8.71 2.29 -1.66
N GLU A 35 8.79 1.04 -2.05
CA GLU A 35 9.44 -0.03 -1.31
C GLU A 35 10.54 -0.65 -2.17
N THR A 36 11.67 -0.96 -1.55
CA THR A 36 12.81 -1.62 -2.20
C THR A 36 13.24 -2.83 -1.38
N ALA A 37 13.59 -3.90 -2.08
CA ALA A 37 14.09 -5.13 -1.51
C ALA A 37 15.47 -4.94 -0.87
N THR A 38 15.78 -5.75 0.13
CA THR A 38 17.14 -5.85 0.66
C THR A 38 18.01 -6.71 -0.27
N ASP A 39 19.33 -6.70 -0.06
CA ASP A 39 20.24 -7.50 -0.90
C ASP A 39 19.94 -8.99 -0.82
N GLY A 40 19.82 -9.62 -1.99
CA GLY A 40 19.53 -11.05 -2.12
C GLY A 40 18.13 -11.47 -1.67
N GLU A 41 17.26 -10.52 -1.31
CA GLU A 41 15.89 -10.82 -0.91
C GLU A 41 15.10 -11.34 -2.12
N THR A 42 14.47 -12.50 -1.95
CA THR A 42 13.61 -13.06 -2.98
C THR A 42 12.35 -12.21 -3.14
N LEU A 43 11.73 -12.26 -4.32
CA LEU A 43 10.50 -11.50 -4.57
C LEU A 43 9.37 -11.87 -3.57
N ASP A 44 9.22 -13.15 -3.24
CA ASP A 44 8.25 -13.60 -2.23
C ASP A 44 8.53 -12.98 -0.85
N ALA A 45 9.78 -13.03 -0.39
CA ALA A 45 10.18 -12.48 0.90
C ALA A 45 9.97 -10.96 0.94
N PHE A 46 10.33 -10.27 -0.14
CA PHE A 46 10.11 -8.84 -0.31
C PHE A 46 8.63 -8.48 -0.17
N VAL A 47 7.74 -9.15 -0.91
CA VAL A 47 6.30 -8.86 -0.87
C VAL A 47 5.71 -9.14 0.51
N VAL A 48 6.07 -10.27 1.14
CA VAL A 48 5.61 -10.60 2.50
C VAL A 48 6.06 -9.55 3.51
N ARG A 49 7.31 -9.07 3.42
CA ARG A 49 7.85 -8.05 4.32
C ARG A 49 7.10 -6.72 4.23
N ILE A 50 6.72 -6.29 3.03
CA ILE A 50 6.05 -4.99 2.84
C ILE A 50 4.53 -5.06 3.04
N ALA A 51 3.94 -6.27 3.03
CA ALA A 51 2.51 -6.48 3.10
C ALA A 51 1.80 -5.73 4.26
N PRO A 52 2.32 -5.69 5.52
CA PRO A 52 1.67 -4.95 6.59
C PRO A 52 1.55 -3.44 6.31
N ARG A 53 2.62 -2.82 5.77
CA ARG A 53 2.63 -1.39 5.41
C ARG A 53 1.75 -1.11 4.21
N ALA A 54 1.77 -1.98 3.21
CA ALA A 54 0.92 -1.84 2.02
C ALA A 54 -0.57 -1.96 2.38
N LEU A 55 -0.94 -2.90 3.27
CA LEU A 55 -2.30 -3.03 3.81
C LEU A 55 -2.72 -1.78 4.58
N GLN A 56 -1.83 -1.22 5.40
CA GLN A 56 -2.10 0.03 6.12
C GLN A 56 -2.34 1.19 5.15
N ALA A 57 -1.55 1.29 4.08
CA ALA A 57 -1.73 2.30 3.05
C ALA A 57 -3.08 2.17 2.33
N SER A 58 -3.47 0.95 1.95
CA SER A 58 -4.79 0.69 1.35
C SER A 58 -5.94 1.06 2.30
N LYS A 59 -5.84 0.71 3.59
CA LYS A 59 -6.84 1.09 4.61
C LYS A 59 -6.94 2.61 4.80
N ALA A 60 -5.80 3.30 4.85
CA ALA A 60 -5.76 4.75 4.98
C ALA A 60 -6.36 5.45 3.75
N ALA A 61 -6.06 4.95 2.55
CA ALA A 61 -6.63 5.42 1.30
C ALA A 61 -8.12 5.09 1.14
N ARG A 62 -8.62 4.07 1.85
CA ARG A 62 -9.95 3.47 1.67
C ARG A 62 -10.17 3.01 0.22
N ALA A 63 -9.11 2.49 -0.38
CA ALA A 63 -9.08 2.08 -1.78
C ALA A 63 -8.06 0.96 -1.99
N THR A 64 -8.18 0.26 -3.12
CA THR A 64 -7.17 -0.70 -3.57
C THR A 64 -5.88 0.05 -3.92
N VAL A 65 -4.75 -0.56 -3.54
CA VAL A 65 -3.41 -0.06 -3.83
C VAL A 65 -2.73 -1.02 -4.80
N CYS A 66 -1.98 -0.48 -5.75
CA CYS A 66 -1.26 -1.28 -6.72
C CYS A 66 0.12 -0.72 -7.04
N GLY A 67 0.96 -1.57 -7.62
CA GLY A 67 2.24 -1.18 -8.19
C GLY A 67 2.78 -2.27 -9.11
N GLN A 68 3.70 -1.89 -9.98
CA GLN A 68 4.48 -2.85 -10.78
C GLN A 68 5.82 -3.07 -10.08
N VAL A 69 6.23 -4.33 -9.96
CA VAL A 69 7.55 -4.67 -9.45
C VAL A 69 8.56 -4.56 -10.58
N GLU A 70 9.58 -3.74 -10.36
CA GLU A 70 10.69 -3.52 -11.26
C GLU A 70 12.01 -4.00 -10.64
N GLN A 71 13.04 -4.17 -11.47
CA GLN A 71 14.40 -4.43 -11.01
C GLN A 71 15.23 -3.16 -11.16
N VAL A 72 15.66 -2.58 -10.05
CA VAL A 72 16.52 -1.39 -10.02
C VAL A 72 17.80 -1.75 -9.28
N ALA A 73 18.95 -1.62 -9.95
CA ALA A 73 20.26 -1.97 -9.40
C ALA A 73 20.31 -3.38 -8.78
N GLY A 74 19.64 -4.35 -9.41
CA GLY A 74 19.60 -5.75 -8.96
C GLY A 74 18.63 -6.05 -7.81
N ARG A 75 17.88 -5.06 -7.33
CA ARG A 75 16.89 -5.21 -6.24
C ARG A 75 15.48 -5.00 -6.76
N HIS A 76 14.53 -5.78 -6.23
CA HIS A 76 13.12 -5.58 -6.50
C HIS A 76 12.68 -4.23 -5.92
N THR A 77 11.95 -3.44 -6.70
CA THR A 77 11.40 -2.16 -6.26
C THR A 77 9.95 -2.06 -6.72
N VAL A 78 9.09 -1.50 -5.88
CA VAL A 78 7.70 -1.20 -6.23
C VAL A 78 7.36 0.20 -5.76
N GLN A 79 6.85 1.02 -6.67
CA GLN A 79 6.19 2.28 -6.35
C GLN A 79 4.70 2.00 -6.19
N LEU A 80 4.19 2.19 -4.97
CA LEU A 80 2.78 1.96 -4.65
C LEU A 80 1.96 3.21 -4.89
N LYS A 81 0.81 3.02 -5.55
CA LYS A 81 -0.15 4.07 -5.85
C LYS A 81 -1.58 3.59 -5.65
N THR A 82 -2.52 4.51 -5.72
CA THR A 82 -3.95 4.22 -5.82
C THR A 82 -4.59 5.21 -6.80
N ASP A 83 -5.71 4.82 -7.41
CA ASP A 83 -6.59 5.70 -8.18
C ASP A 83 -7.93 5.96 -7.46
N GLY A 84 -8.04 5.54 -6.20
CA GLY A 84 -9.21 5.76 -5.34
C GLY A 84 -10.33 4.74 -5.46
N TYR A 85 -10.23 3.75 -6.36
CA TYR A 85 -11.25 2.71 -6.45
C TYR A 85 -11.04 1.61 -5.41
N VAL A 86 -12.13 1.15 -4.80
CA VAL A 86 -12.09 0.04 -3.83
C VAL A 86 -11.84 -1.31 -4.50
N SER A 87 -12.28 -1.48 -5.74
CA SER A 87 -12.29 -2.77 -6.45
C SER A 87 -11.11 -2.98 -7.39
N ASP A 88 -10.38 -1.92 -7.74
CA ASP A 88 -9.29 -2.00 -8.71
C ASP A 88 -8.28 -0.87 -8.50
N CYS A 89 -7.12 -1.00 -9.12
CA CYS A 89 -6.14 0.07 -9.27
C CYS A 89 -5.39 -0.14 -10.59
N GLY A 90 -5.37 0.90 -11.43
CA GLY A 90 -4.84 0.78 -12.80
C GLY A 90 -3.37 0.37 -12.85
N LEU A 91 -3.06 -0.77 -13.46
CA LEU A 91 -1.70 -1.28 -13.66
C LEU A 91 -1.28 -1.16 -15.14
N PRO A 92 0.01 -0.90 -15.44
CA PRO A 92 0.51 -0.98 -16.80
C PRO A 92 0.31 -2.38 -17.38
N GLN A 93 0.03 -2.47 -18.70
CA GLN A 93 0.02 -3.74 -19.42
C GLN A 93 1.46 -4.14 -19.75
N SER A 94 2.08 -4.89 -18.83
CA SER A 94 3.45 -5.39 -18.97
C SER A 94 3.53 -6.86 -18.52
N GLY A 95 4.64 -7.52 -18.86
CA GLY A 95 4.99 -8.85 -18.38
C GLY A 95 5.69 -8.88 -17.02
N LEU A 96 5.89 -7.72 -16.38
CA LEU A 96 6.51 -7.65 -15.06
C LEU A 96 5.50 -8.01 -13.96
N PRO A 97 5.94 -8.63 -12.85
CA PRO A 97 5.05 -8.94 -11.75
C PRO A 97 4.38 -7.69 -11.20
N TYR A 98 3.07 -7.75 -11.00
CA TYR A 98 2.34 -6.69 -10.31
C TYR A 98 2.14 -7.02 -8.83
N LEU A 99 1.80 -6.01 -8.05
CA LEU A 99 1.34 -6.12 -6.68
C LEU A 99 -0.01 -5.42 -6.56
N LEU A 100 -1.03 -6.17 -6.13
CA LEU A 100 -2.37 -5.67 -5.82
C LEU A 100 -2.62 -5.84 -4.32
N VAL A 101 -3.16 -4.80 -3.68
CA VAL A 101 -3.36 -4.77 -2.23
C VAL A 101 -4.77 -4.29 -1.95
N ASN A 102 -5.61 -5.19 -1.43
CA ASN A 102 -6.96 -4.88 -1.01
C ASN A 102 -7.05 -4.91 0.52
N GLY A 103 -6.67 -3.82 1.17
CA GLY A 103 -6.77 -3.65 2.62
C GLY A 103 -8.20 -3.33 3.10
N THR A 104 -9.11 -3.03 2.18
CA THR A 104 -10.54 -2.76 2.44
C THR A 104 -11.40 -4.02 2.41
N ALA A 105 -10.84 -5.17 2.04
CA ALA A 105 -11.54 -6.44 1.99
C ALA A 105 -12.19 -6.78 3.34
N MET A 106 -13.49 -7.10 3.29
CA MET A 106 -14.32 -7.41 4.45
C MET A 106 -14.59 -8.91 4.57
N ASP A 107 -14.59 -9.65 3.46
CA ASP A 107 -14.78 -11.11 3.49
C ASP A 107 -13.91 -11.91 2.51
N ALA A 108 -13.88 -13.23 2.71
CA ALA A 108 -13.01 -14.14 1.96
C ALA A 108 -13.29 -14.15 0.44
N ARG A 109 -14.47 -13.69 -0.01
CA ARG A 109 -14.77 -13.57 -1.44
C ARG A 109 -13.92 -12.52 -2.10
N GLU A 110 -13.35 -11.56 -1.38
CA GLU A 110 -12.45 -10.54 -1.94
C GLU A 110 -10.98 -11.01 -1.96
N ASN A 111 -10.69 -12.19 -1.44
CA ASN A 111 -9.37 -12.80 -1.46
C ASN A 111 -9.11 -13.58 -2.76
N HIS A 112 -9.34 -12.95 -3.91
CA HIS A 112 -9.06 -13.50 -5.24
C HIS A 112 -8.49 -12.43 -6.18
N PHE A 113 -7.76 -12.88 -7.20
CA PHE A 113 -7.22 -12.00 -8.22
C PHE A 113 -8.32 -11.55 -9.19
N SER A 114 -8.22 -10.32 -9.70
CA SER A 114 -9.16 -9.84 -10.70
C SER A 114 -9.05 -10.63 -12.00
N LEU A 115 -10.18 -10.86 -12.67
CA LEU A 115 -10.21 -11.56 -13.95
C LEU A 115 -9.33 -10.89 -15.01
N ALA A 116 -9.19 -9.57 -14.96
CA ALA A 116 -8.35 -8.79 -15.87
C ALA A 116 -6.85 -9.10 -15.71
N ASN A 117 -6.41 -9.52 -14.52
CA ASN A 117 -5.01 -9.78 -14.23
C ASN A 117 -4.70 -11.27 -14.08
N ARG A 118 -5.69 -12.17 -14.05
CA ARG A 118 -5.59 -13.63 -13.87
C ARG A 118 -4.39 -14.30 -14.55
N ASP A 119 -4.08 -13.93 -15.79
CA ASP A 119 -3.06 -14.60 -16.60
C ASP A 119 -1.68 -13.93 -16.52
N ARG A 120 -1.52 -12.93 -15.65
CA ARG A 120 -0.29 -12.17 -15.46
C ARG A 120 0.39 -12.57 -14.16
N PRO A 121 1.73 -12.63 -14.13
CA PRO A 121 2.46 -12.84 -12.88
C PRO A 121 2.15 -11.71 -11.91
N GLY A 122 1.82 -12.02 -10.67
CA GLY A 122 1.58 -10.98 -9.68
C GLY A 122 1.14 -11.48 -8.32
N TYR A 123 1.13 -10.54 -7.38
CA TYR A 123 0.81 -10.78 -5.99
C TYR A 123 -0.50 -10.10 -5.60
N LEU A 124 -1.27 -10.79 -4.77
CA LEU A 124 -2.43 -10.25 -4.08
C LEU A 124 -2.16 -10.26 -2.58
N VAL A 125 -2.27 -9.10 -1.96
CA VAL A 125 -2.19 -8.93 -0.51
C VAL A 125 -3.56 -8.54 0.00
N THR A 126 -4.10 -9.36 0.90
CA THR A 126 -5.35 -9.11 1.62
C THR A 126 -5.10 -9.20 3.13
N PRO A 127 -6.07 -8.83 3.99
CA PRO A 127 -5.91 -8.96 5.43
C PRO A 127 -5.62 -10.39 5.93
N TRP A 128 -5.85 -11.42 5.12
CA TRP A 128 -5.67 -12.82 5.50
C TRP A 128 -4.43 -13.47 4.92
N SER A 129 -3.96 -13.03 3.75
CA SER A 129 -2.84 -13.70 3.09
C SER A 129 -2.17 -12.87 2.00
N VAL A 130 -0.95 -13.31 1.67
CA VAL A 130 -0.25 -13.00 0.43
C VAL A 130 -0.38 -14.20 -0.50
N LYS A 131 -0.88 -13.96 -1.71
CA LYS A 131 -0.93 -14.95 -2.79
C LYS A 131 -0.06 -14.50 -3.94
N TYR A 132 0.45 -15.47 -4.68
CA TYR A 132 1.09 -15.27 -5.97
C TYR A 132 0.30 -16.03 -7.03
N GLN A 133 0.22 -15.47 -8.22
CA GLN A 133 -0.28 -16.15 -9.39
C GLN A 133 0.64 -15.96 -10.59
N ASP A 134 0.55 -16.89 -11.53
CA ASP A 134 0.99 -16.75 -12.91
C ASP A 134 0.20 -17.74 -13.79
N ALA A 135 0.67 -17.98 -15.03
CA ALA A 135 0.04 -18.91 -15.96
C ALA A 135 -0.04 -20.37 -15.46
N SER A 136 0.75 -20.76 -14.45
CA SER A 136 0.72 -22.09 -13.86
C SER A 136 -0.34 -22.26 -12.77
N GLY A 137 -0.88 -21.15 -12.24
CA GLY A 137 -1.93 -21.14 -11.24
C GLY A 137 -1.64 -20.21 -10.06
N VAL A 138 -2.38 -20.42 -8.97
CA VAL A 138 -2.33 -19.60 -7.76
C VAL A 138 -1.71 -20.40 -6.62
N ARG A 139 -0.83 -19.77 -5.85
CA ARG A 139 -0.29 -20.31 -4.59
C ARG A 139 -0.36 -19.29 -3.47
N THR A 140 -0.55 -19.78 -2.25
CA THR A 140 -0.39 -18.95 -1.04
C THR A 140 1.09 -18.84 -0.72
N VAL A 141 1.57 -17.61 -0.54
CA VAL A 141 2.95 -17.28 -0.16
C VAL A 141 3.06 -17.15 1.36
N SER A 142 2.09 -16.51 1.98
CA SER A 142 2.02 -16.32 3.43
C SER A 142 0.57 -16.14 3.89
N SER A 143 0.29 -16.48 5.14
CA SER A 143 -1.00 -16.28 5.82
C SER A 143 -0.79 -15.47 7.09
N PHE A 144 -1.77 -14.65 7.45
CA PHE A 144 -1.77 -13.78 8.63
C PHE A 144 -2.76 -14.24 9.69
#